data_AF-A0A524D245-F1
#
_entry.id   AF-A0A524D245-F1
#
_cell.length_a   1.000
_cell.length_b   1.000
_cell.length_c   1.000
_cell.angle_alpha   90.00
_cell.angle_beta   90.00
_cell.angle_gamma   90.00
#
_symmetry.space_group_name_H-M   'P 1'
#
loop_
_entity.id
_entity.type
_entity.pdbx_description
1 polymer ?
#
loop_
_entity_poly.entity_id
_entity_poly.type
_entity_poly.pdbx_seq_one_letter_code
_entity_poly.pdbx_strand_id
1 'polypeptide(L)'
;MNSLAKNNNYPLRCGICHHIINNPSSVYQSKILYIPVCENCRRIFSKADINLVLNMFLAYGGHFGKYPKEEFSLPIILKNLGIEGENMKTQLEEINIRMMHAAFLHGITPKEYISRLREILS
;
A
#
# COMPACT_ATOMS: atom_id res chain seq x y z
N MET A 1 -14.68 -40.62 18.67
CA MET A 1 -14.67 -39.20 18.23
C MET A 1 -13.53 -38.50 18.97
N ASN A 2 -12.34 -38.44 18.37
CA ASN A 2 -11.19 -37.74 18.96
C ASN A 2 -10.87 -36.52 18.11
N SER A 3 -10.89 -35.36 18.76
CA SER A 3 -10.86 -34.04 18.14
C SER A 3 -9.48 -33.70 17.57
N LEU A 4 -9.43 -33.36 16.29
CA LEU A 4 -8.27 -32.72 15.66
C LEU A 4 -8.35 -31.20 15.91
N ALA A 5 -7.95 -30.74 17.10
CA ALA A 5 -7.62 -29.34 17.29
C ALA A 5 -6.19 -29.10 16.83
N LYS A 6 -5.98 -28.96 15.52
CA LYS A 6 -4.76 -28.36 15.00
C LYS A 6 -4.78 -26.90 15.42
N ASN A 7 -3.95 -26.53 16.40
CA ASN A 7 -3.63 -25.14 16.72
C ASN A 7 -2.92 -24.51 15.52
N ASN A 8 -3.68 -24.08 14.52
CA ASN A 8 -3.20 -23.30 13.39
C ASN A 8 -2.94 -21.87 13.87
N ASN A 9 -1.84 -21.68 14.62
CA ASN A 9 -1.38 -20.35 15.00
C ASN A 9 -0.72 -19.72 13.77
N TYR A 10 -1.54 -19.16 12.88
CA TYR A 10 -1.03 -18.44 11.71
C TYR A 10 -0.21 -17.23 12.19
N PRO A 11 1.00 -17.00 11.64
CA PRO A 11 1.81 -15.86 12.04
C PRO A 11 1.07 -14.55 11.74
N LEU A 12 0.99 -13.66 12.72
CA LEU A 12 0.42 -12.33 12.55
C LEU A 12 1.27 -11.55 11.54
N ARG A 13 0.65 -11.01 10.48
CA ARG A 13 1.35 -10.26 9.43
C ARG A 13 0.91 -8.82 9.41
N CYS A 14 1.85 -7.91 9.15
CA CYS A 14 1.52 -6.50 8.94
C CYS A 14 0.66 -6.32 7.70
N GLY A 15 -0.46 -5.60 7.82
CA GLY A 15 -1.33 -5.31 6.67
C GLY A 15 -0.76 -4.32 5.64
N ILE A 16 0.37 -3.69 5.93
CA ILE A 16 1.06 -2.80 4.97
C ILE A 16 2.14 -3.56 4.22
N CYS A 17 3.12 -4.15 4.91
CA CYS A 17 4.30 -4.76 4.26
C CYS A 17 4.31 -6.30 4.29
N HIS A 18 3.31 -6.94 4.89
CA HIS A 18 3.17 -8.41 5.00
C HIS A 18 4.29 -9.13 5.78
N HIS A 19 5.27 -8.42 6.33
CA HIS A 19 6.24 -8.98 7.26
C HIS A 19 5.55 -9.56 8.49
N ILE A 20 6.14 -10.64 9.00
CA ILE A 20 5.68 -11.32 10.22
C ILE A 20 5.95 -10.39 11.41
N ILE A 21 4.95 -10.26 12.27
CA ILE A 21 5.01 -9.51 13.51
C ILE A 21 5.36 -10.49 14.62
N ASN A 22 6.63 -10.47 15.05
CA ASN A 22 7.13 -11.37 16.08
C ASN A 22 6.71 -10.95 17.50
N ASN A 23 6.36 -9.68 17.70
CA ASN A 23 5.89 -9.16 18.99
C ASN A 23 4.50 -8.49 18.84
N PRO A 24 3.41 -9.17 19.18
CA PRO A 24 2.05 -8.62 19.05
C PRO A 24 1.80 -7.38 19.91
N SER A 25 2.56 -7.17 20.99
CA SER A 25 2.39 -6.02 21.89
C SER A 25 2.86 -4.69 21.29
N SER A 26 3.68 -4.70 20.23
CA SER A 26 4.17 -3.49 19.55
C SER A 26 3.34 -3.11 18.31
N VAL A 27 2.19 -3.75 18.11
CA VAL A 27 1.33 -3.53 16.95
C VAL A 27 0.56 -2.23 17.08
N TYR A 28 0.58 -1.42 16.01
CA TYR A 28 -0.42 -0.39 15.82
C TYR A 28 -1.63 -0.99 15.14
N GLN A 29 -2.81 -0.78 15.71
CA GLN A 29 -4.06 -1.13 15.07
C GLN A 29 -4.73 0.16 14.60
N SER A 30 -5.09 0.22 13.32
CA SER A 30 -5.91 1.33 12.84
C SER A 30 -7.25 1.31 13.58
N LYS A 31 -7.72 2.50 13.96
CA LYS A 31 -9.02 2.66 14.64
C LYS A 31 -10.20 2.35 13.72
N ILE A 32 -9.97 2.34 12.41
CA ILE A 32 -11.00 2.18 11.38
C ILE A 32 -10.92 0.76 10.82
N LEU A 33 -9.71 0.30 10.52
CA LEU A 33 -9.45 -1.03 10.00
C LEU A 33 -8.75 -1.84 11.09
N TYR A 34 -9.37 -2.91 11.58
CA TYR A 34 -8.80 -3.81 12.60
C TYR A 34 -7.59 -4.62 12.10
N ILE A 35 -6.77 -4.04 11.24
CA ILE A 35 -5.63 -4.65 10.57
C ILE A 35 -4.35 -4.23 11.32
N PRO A 36 -3.51 -5.21 11.72
CA PRO A 36 -2.29 -4.94 12.46
C PRO A 36 -1.21 -4.29 11.57
N VAL A 37 -0.49 -3.31 12.11
CA VAL A 37 0.63 -2.64 11.45
C VAL A 37 1.88 -2.79 12.30
N CYS A 38 2.97 -3.26 11.69
CA CYS A 38 4.24 -3.45 12.38
C CYS A 38 4.89 -2.11 12.74
N GLU A 39 5.81 -2.15 13.69
CA GLU A 39 6.51 -0.96 14.17
C GLU A 39 7.27 -0.22 13.05
N ASN A 40 7.89 -0.95 12.12
CA ASN A 40 8.62 -0.34 11.01
C ASN A 40 7.69 0.51 10.13
N CYS A 41 6.54 -0.02 9.73
CA CYS A 41 5.55 0.75 8.97
C CYS A 41 5.00 1.92 9.80
N ARG A 42 4.78 1.75 11.11
CA ARG A 42 4.34 2.83 12.00
C ARG A 42 5.35 3.99 12.08
N ARG A 43 6.65 3.71 11.97
CA ARG A 43 7.70 4.74 11.95
C ARG A 43 7.77 5.49 10.62
N ILE A 44 7.41 4.82 9.51
CA ILE A 44 7.47 5.38 8.16
C ILE A 44 6.21 6.20 7.84
N PHE A 45 5.03 5.73 8.25
CA PHE A 45 3.74 6.30 7.85
C PHE A 45 3.06 7.05 8.99
N SER A 46 2.47 8.20 8.68
CA SER A 46 1.56 8.86 9.62
C SER A 46 0.30 8.00 9.85
N LYS A 47 -0.48 8.28 10.90
CA LYS A 47 -1.75 7.57 11.13
C LYS A 47 -2.72 7.71 9.95
N ALA A 48 -2.73 8.87 9.29
CA ALA A 48 -3.55 9.11 8.11
C ALA A 48 -3.05 8.29 6.92
N ASP A 49 -1.75 8.27 6.68
CA ASP A 49 -1.13 7.47 5.61
C ASP A 49 -1.36 5.96 5.83
N ILE A 50 -1.29 5.48 7.07
CA ILE A 50 -1.59 4.08 7.39
C ILE A 50 -3.00 3.72 6.92
N ASN A 51 -4.00 4.57 7.21
CA ASN A 51 -5.37 4.31 6.76
C ASN A 51 -5.47 4.34 5.25
N LEU A 52 -4.83 5.31 4.58
CA LEU A 52 -4.82 5.41 3.13
C LEU A 52 -4.23 4.15 2.47
N VAL A 53 -3.04 3.75 2.90
CA VAL A 53 -2.32 2.59 2.34
C VAL A 53 -3.09 1.29 2.60
N LEU A 54 -3.62 1.10 3.81
CA LEU A 54 -4.44 -0.08 4.13
C LEU A 54 -5.72 -0.14 3.28
N ASN A 55 -6.43 0.98 3.11
CA ASN A 55 -7.61 1.01 2.25
C ASN A 55 -7.25 0.69 0.79
N MET A 56 -6.11 1.18 0.29
CA MET A 56 -5.65 0.86 -1.06
C MET A 56 -5.37 -0.63 -1.24
N PHE A 57 -4.67 -1.27 -0.30
CA PHE A 57 -4.40 -2.71 -0.40
C PHE A 57 -5.62 -3.59 -0.13
N LEU A 58 -6.61 -3.11 0.62
CA LEU A 58 -7.90 -3.79 0.73
C LEU A 58 -8.70 -3.74 -0.57
N ALA A 59 -8.73 -2.58 -1.23
CA ALA A 59 -9.51 -2.37 -2.45
C ALA A 59 -8.86 -3.01 -3.68
N TYR A 60 -7.53 -2.89 -3.82
CA TYR A 60 -6.80 -3.25 -5.03
C TYR A 60 -5.79 -4.41 -4.83
N GLY A 61 -5.64 -4.90 -3.60
CA GLY A 61 -4.72 -5.98 -3.26
C GLY A 61 -3.24 -5.54 -3.18
N GLY A 62 -2.39 -6.50 -2.83
CA GLY A 62 -0.94 -6.31 -2.74
C GLY A 62 -0.45 -5.87 -1.36
N HIS A 63 0.81 -5.47 -1.31
CA HIS A 63 1.47 -4.96 -0.11
C HIS A 63 2.62 -4.02 -0.49
N PHE A 64 3.04 -3.21 0.46
CA PHE A 64 4.08 -2.21 0.28
C PHE A 64 5.42 -2.87 -0.05
N GLY A 65 6.10 -2.36 -1.08
CA GLY A 65 7.40 -2.87 -1.53
C GLY A 65 7.36 -4.30 -2.05
N LYS A 66 6.21 -4.74 -2.59
CA LYS A 66 6.09 -6.02 -3.31
C LYS A 66 7.04 -6.10 -4.52
N TYR A 67 7.28 -4.97 -5.19
CA TYR A 67 8.15 -4.86 -6.36
C TYR A 67 9.38 -3.99 -6.06
N PRO A 68 10.50 -4.18 -6.78
CA PRO A 68 11.70 -3.36 -6.63
C PRO A 68 11.41 -1.88 -6.86
N LYS A 69 11.98 -1.01 -6.03
CA LYS A 69 11.73 0.44 -6.10
C LYS A 69 12.31 1.08 -7.36
N GLU A 70 13.38 0.49 -7.88
CA GLU A 70 14.14 0.93 -9.06
C GLU A 70 13.33 0.78 -10.35
N GLU A 71 12.37 -0.15 -10.37
CA GLU A 71 11.48 -0.39 -11.52
C GLU A 71 10.31 0.60 -11.58
N PHE A 72 10.15 1.45 -10.56
CA PHE A 72 9.05 2.41 -10.52
C PHE A 72 9.30 3.61 -11.44
N SER A 73 8.41 3.81 -12.40
CA SER A 73 8.41 4.95 -13.33
C SER A 73 7.00 5.47 -13.59
N LEU A 74 6.75 6.72 -13.20
CA LEU A 74 5.44 7.37 -13.38
C LEU A 74 4.98 7.42 -14.85
N PRO A 75 5.84 7.82 -15.83
CA PRO A 75 5.45 7.80 -17.24
C PRO A 75 5.09 6.40 -17.75
N ILE A 76 5.83 5.37 -17.34
CA ILE A 76 5.56 3.98 -17.75
C ILE A 76 4.22 3.51 -17.16
N ILE A 77 3.97 3.79 -15.88
CA ILE A 77 2.71 3.44 -15.24
C ILE A 77 1.54 4.14 -15.92
N LEU A 78 1.66 5.43 -16.20
CA LEU A 78 0.62 6.20 -16.88
C LEU A 78 0.32 5.62 -18.29
N LYS A 79 1.37 5.27 -19.04
CA LYS A 79 1.24 4.60 -20.34
C LYS A 79 0.53 3.24 -20.21
N ASN A 80 0.90 2.44 -19.21
CA ASN A 80 0.30 1.11 -18.97
C ASN A 80 -1.17 1.18 -18.57
N LEU A 81 -1.64 2.31 -18.03
CA LEU A 81 -3.05 2.52 -17.75
C LEU A 81 -3.88 2.79 -19.02
N GLY A 82 -3.25 2.89 -20.20
CA GLY A 82 -3.94 2.91 -21.50
C GLY A 82 -4.68 4.22 -21.79
N ILE A 83 -4.16 5.34 -21.31
CA ILE A 83 -4.90 6.60 -21.26
C ILE A 83 -4.42 7.54 -22.35
N GLU A 84 -5.31 7.81 -23.31
CA GLU A 84 -5.07 8.73 -24.41
C GLU A 84 -6.27 9.69 -24.56
N GLY A 85 -6.00 10.96 -24.87
CA GLY A 85 -7.01 11.95 -25.29
C GLY A 85 -7.99 12.43 -24.20
N GLU A 86 -9.23 12.73 -24.61
CA GLU A 86 -10.27 13.35 -23.76
C GLU A 86 -10.71 12.48 -22.57
N ASN A 87 -10.50 11.17 -22.63
CA ASN A 87 -10.79 10.23 -21.53
C ASN A 87 -9.94 10.49 -20.27
N MET A 88 -8.80 11.17 -20.39
CA MET A 88 -7.95 11.50 -19.26
C MET A 88 -8.63 12.44 -18.26
N LYS A 89 -9.42 13.41 -18.75
CA LYS A 89 -10.10 14.39 -17.88
C LYS A 89 -11.23 13.75 -17.07
N THR A 90 -11.97 12.82 -17.67
CA THR A 90 -13.11 12.16 -17.01
C THR A 90 -12.67 11.06 -16.05
N GLN A 91 -11.45 10.53 -16.19
CA GLN A 91 -10.93 9.44 -15.36
C GLN A 91 -9.84 9.87 -14.36
N LEU A 92 -9.48 11.16 -14.32
CA LEU A 92 -8.29 11.66 -13.60
C LEU A 92 -8.17 11.16 -12.15
N GLU A 93 -9.29 11.10 -11.42
CA GLU A 93 -9.31 10.60 -10.05
C GLU A 93 -8.95 9.10 -9.96
N GLU A 94 -9.52 8.27 -10.83
CA GLU A 94 -9.20 6.85 -10.89
C GLU A 94 -7.74 6.61 -11.30
N ILE A 95 -7.25 7.41 -12.24
CA ILE A 95 -5.84 7.38 -12.68
C ILE A 95 -4.93 7.66 -11.50
N ASN A 96 -5.20 8.74 -10.76
CA ASN A 96 -4.40 9.14 -9.61
C ASN A 96 -4.40 8.03 -8.55
N ILE A 97 -5.56 7.43 -8.26
CA ILE A 97 -5.69 6.31 -7.32
C ILE A 97 -4.84 5.11 -7.77
N ARG A 98 -4.94 4.70 -9.04
CA ARG A 98 -4.19 3.55 -9.58
C ARG A 98 -2.68 3.81 -9.61
N MET A 99 -2.27 5.03 -9.99
CA MET A 99 -0.86 5.42 -9.98
C MET A 99 -0.28 5.42 -8.56
N MET A 100 -1.04 5.93 -7.59
CA MET A 100 -0.63 5.95 -6.19
C MET A 100 -0.54 4.52 -5.62
N HIS A 101 -1.51 3.65 -5.93
CA HIS A 101 -1.44 2.23 -5.55
C HIS A 101 -0.22 1.54 -6.15
N ALA A 102 0.06 1.73 -7.44
CA ALA A 102 1.26 1.22 -8.09
C ALA A 102 2.53 1.72 -7.38
N ALA A 103 2.58 2.99 -6.99
CA ALA A 103 3.70 3.54 -6.23
C ALA A 103 3.92 2.80 -4.90
N PHE A 104 2.85 2.51 -4.17
CA PHE A 104 2.93 1.77 -2.91
C PHE A 104 3.46 0.35 -3.11
N LEU A 105 3.06 -0.34 -4.18
CA LEU A 105 3.56 -1.67 -4.50
C LEU A 105 5.09 -1.67 -4.74
N HIS A 106 5.66 -0.58 -5.22
CA HIS A 106 7.11 -0.40 -5.39
C HIS A 106 7.81 0.22 -4.17
N GLY A 107 7.12 0.33 -3.03
CA GLY A 107 7.72 0.85 -1.80
C GLY A 107 7.95 2.37 -1.83
N ILE A 108 7.20 3.10 -2.65
CA ILE A 108 7.16 4.56 -2.65
C ILE A 108 6.14 5.02 -1.61
N THR A 109 6.55 5.81 -0.64
CA THR A 109 5.65 6.36 0.38
C THR A 109 4.74 7.46 -0.20
N PRO A 110 3.59 7.79 0.43
CA PRO A 110 2.75 8.91 -0.01
C PRO A 110 3.53 10.22 -0.18
N LYS A 111 4.42 10.53 0.77
CA LYS A 111 5.27 11.73 0.69
C LYS A 111 6.19 11.73 -0.52
N GLU A 112 6.86 10.60 -0.80
CA GLU A 112 7.73 10.46 -1.97
C GLU A 112 6.93 10.55 -3.29
N TYR A 113 5.75 9.93 -3.35
CA TYR A 113 4.87 9.98 -4.51
C TYR A 113 4.47 11.42 -4.85
N ILE A 114 4.02 12.19 -3.85
CA ILE A 114 3.66 13.60 -4.03
C ILE A 114 4.88 14.44 -4.44
N SER A 115 6.07 14.17 -3.90
CA SER A 115 7.30 14.87 -4.31
C SER A 115 7.58 14.65 -5.80
N ARG A 116 7.56 13.39 -6.26
CA ARG A 116 7.82 13.04 -7.65
C ARG A 116 6.78 13.61 -8.61
N LEU A 117 5.51 13.64 -8.21
CA LEU A 117 4.46 14.28 -9.01
C LEU A 117 4.72 15.78 -9.17
N ARG A 118 5.15 16.47 -8.10
CA ARG A 118 5.47 17.90 -8.18
C ARG A 118 6.63 18.18 -9.12
N GLU A 119 7.67 17.34 -9.12
CA GLU A 119 8.82 17.46 -10.01
C GLU A 119 8.45 17.31 -11.50
N ILE A 120 7.40 16.55 -11.82
CA ILE A 120 6.93 16.35 -13.19
C ILE A 120 6.00 17.48 -13.65
N LEU A 121 5.23 18.05 -12.72
CA LEU A 121 4.22 19.08 -12.99
C LEU A 121 4.76 20.51 -12.87
N SER A 122 5.97 20.68 -12.33
CA SER A 122 6.71 21.95 -12.30
C SER A 122 7.43 22.23 -13.61
#